data_AF-A0A8C0JWJ9-F1
#
_entry.id   AF-A0A8C0JWJ9-F1
#
_cell.length_a   1.000
_cell.length_b   1.000
_cell.length_c   1.000
_cell.angle_alpha   90.00
_cell.angle_beta   90.00
_cell.angle_gamma   90.00
#
_symmetry.space_group_name_H-M   'P 1'
#
loop_
_entity.id
_entity.type
_entity.pdbx_description
1 polymer ?
#
loop_
_entity_poly.entity_id
_entity_poly.type
_entity_poly.pdbx_seq_one_letter_code
_entity_poly.pdbx_strand_id
1 'polypeptide(L)'
;IRGHARPRRKHVSGAGGAWVALGPLLWTCGLALEGGMLYPRESPSRERKDLDGLWSFRADFSDGRRQGFEQQWYRAPLRESGPTLDMPVPQLRSFVGWVWYEREATLPRRWSQDPGTRVVLRIGSGPLLWPSWSWVNGVHVAEHEGGHLPFEADISKLVQSGPLSSCRITLAINNTLTPHTLPPGTIVYKTDAFQVSSTLLPCPPAPHPLGFRLGAGWP
;
A
#
# COMPACT_ATOMS: atom_id res chain seq x y z
N ILE A 1 -11.11 93.45 -13.76
CA ILE A 1 -12.28 92.73 -13.19
C ILE A 1 -11.96 91.24 -13.34
N ARG A 2 -11.71 90.36 -12.36
CA ARG A 2 -11.87 90.29 -10.90
C ARG A 2 -10.78 89.31 -10.40
N GLY A 3 -10.24 89.53 -9.20
CA GLY A 3 -9.33 88.61 -8.53
C GLY A 3 -10.02 87.62 -7.59
N HIS A 4 -9.19 86.73 -7.01
CA HIS A 4 -9.42 85.80 -5.88
C HIS A 4 -10.44 84.66 -6.12
N ALA A 5 -10.30 83.42 -5.63
CA ALA A 5 -9.53 82.83 -4.55
C ALA A 5 -9.30 81.29 -4.77
N ARG A 6 -8.34 80.75 -4.00
CA ARG A 6 -7.97 79.34 -3.70
C ARG A 6 -9.17 78.36 -3.46
N PRO A 7 -9.02 77.00 -3.46
CA PRO A 7 -8.11 76.32 -2.51
C PRO A 7 -7.51 74.92 -2.78
N ARG A 8 -6.36 74.73 -2.11
CA ARG A 8 -5.79 73.57 -1.39
C ARG A 8 -6.13 72.13 -1.84
N ARG A 9 -5.09 71.44 -2.31
CA ARG A 9 -4.88 69.98 -2.20
C ARG A 9 -5.13 69.49 -0.77
N LYS A 10 -6.01 68.51 -0.61
CA LYS A 10 -6.00 67.58 0.53
C LYS A 10 -5.53 66.22 0.00
N HIS A 11 -4.39 65.76 0.51
CA HIS A 11 -3.98 64.37 0.42
C HIS A 11 -5.00 63.54 1.20
N VAL A 12 -5.68 62.62 0.52
CA VAL A 12 -6.42 61.53 1.16
C VAL A 12 -5.54 60.29 1.03
N SER A 13 -5.10 59.81 2.19
CA SER A 13 -4.33 58.57 2.33
C SER A 13 -5.15 57.40 1.80
N GLY A 14 -4.56 56.62 0.89
CA GLY A 14 -5.16 55.39 0.40
C GLY A 14 -5.24 54.36 1.53
N ALA A 15 -6.46 53.99 1.92
CA ALA A 15 -6.72 52.77 2.65
C ALA A 15 -6.51 51.61 1.67
N GLY A 16 -5.31 51.03 1.67
CA GLY A 16 -5.03 49.79 0.97
C GLY A 16 -5.94 48.69 1.48
N GLY A 17 -6.81 48.19 0.61
CA GLY A 17 -7.73 47.09 0.87
C GLY A 17 -6.97 45.88 1.40
N ALA A 18 -7.28 45.51 2.62
CA ALA A 18 -6.74 44.33 3.26
C ALA A 18 -7.58 43.10 2.87
N TRP A 19 -6.87 42.01 2.61
CA TRP A 19 -7.37 40.62 2.56
C TRP A 19 -8.02 40.13 1.26
N VAL A 20 -7.27 40.24 0.15
CA VAL A 20 -7.28 39.19 -0.88
C VAL A 20 -6.50 37.99 -0.32
N ALA A 21 -7.15 37.13 0.48
CA ALA A 21 -6.51 35.89 0.95
C ALA A 21 -7.50 34.87 1.56
N LEU A 22 -8.66 34.61 0.93
CA LEU A 22 -9.52 33.48 1.32
C LEU A 22 -9.98 32.64 0.13
N GLY A 23 -9.25 32.71 -1.00
CA GLY A 23 -9.54 31.96 -2.22
C GLY A 23 -8.85 30.59 -2.40
N PRO A 24 -7.64 30.31 -1.86
CA PRO A 24 -6.94 29.08 -2.25
C PRO A 24 -7.04 27.92 -1.25
N LEU A 25 -7.69 28.08 -0.10
CA LEU A 25 -7.73 27.04 0.95
C LEU A 25 -8.81 25.95 0.76
N LEU A 26 -9.60 26.03 -0.32
CA LEU A 26 -10.61 25.02 -0.68
C LEU A 26 -10.23 24.19 -1.91
N TRP A 27 -9.06 24.42 -2.52
CA TRP A 27 -8.60 23.64 -3.69
C TRP A 27 -7.69 22.45 -3.33
N THR A 28 -7.27 22.30 -2.07
CA THR A 28 -6.33 21.25 -1.66
C THR A 28 -6.97 20.01 -1.04
N CYS A 29 -8.30 19.92 -0.98
CA CYS A 29 -9.00 18.70 -0.51
C CYS A 29 -9.43 17.75 -1.64
N GLY A 30 -9.12 18.07 -2.91
CA GLY A 30 -9.55 17.31 -4.08
C GLY A 30 -8.55 16.29 -4.63
N LEU A 31 -7.54 15.86 -3.85
CA LEU A 31 -6.45 14.97 -4.32
C LEU A 31 -6.43 13.59 -3.64
N ALA A 32 -7.55 13.14 -3.04
CA ALA A 32 -7.55 11.91 -2.24
C ALA A 32 -8.15 10.67 -2.92
N LEU A 33 -8.58 10.76 -4.19
CA LEU A 33 -8.98 9.60 -5.01
C LEU A 33 -8.50 9.80 -6.46
N GLU A 34 -7.20 10.00 -6.66
CA GLU A 34 -6.58 10.00 -7.99
C GLU A 34 -6.49 8.56 -8.51
N GLY A 35 -7.58 8.05 -9.11
CA GLY A 35 -7.54 6.81 -9.88
C GLY A 35 -8.82 5.98 -9.83
N GLY A 36 -9.39 5.70 -10.99
CA GLY A 36 -10.44 4.68 -11.12
C GLY A 36 -9.83 3.29 -11.07
N MET A 37 -10.15 2.51 -10.02
CA MET A 37 -9.58 1.19 -9.80
C MET A 37 -10.27 0.09 -10.64
N LEU A 38 -10.23 0.23 -11.97
CA LEU A 38 -10.83 -0.71 -12.90
C LEU A 38 -10.25 -2.11 -12.73
N TYR A 39 -11.08 -3.13 -12.93
CA TYR A 39 -10.62 -4.50 -12.83
C TYR A 39 -9.66 -4.84 -14.01
N PRO A 40 -8.51 -5.48 -13.73
CA PRO A 40 -7.57 -5.81 -14.78
C PRO A 40 -8.11 -6.75 -15.86
N ARG A 41 -8.17 -6.26 -17.11
CA ARG A 41 -8.47 -7.05 -18.31
C ARG A 41 -7.37 -6.86 -19.37
N GLU A 42 -6.98 -7.96 -20.00
CA GLU A 42 -6.07 -7.94 -21.15
C GLU A 42 -6.76 -7.28 -22.36
N SER A 43 -5.99 -6.51 -23.11
CA SER A 43 -6.41 -5.85 -24.34
C SER A 43 -5.19 -5.62 -25.23
N PRO A 44 -5.34 -5.13 -26.48
CA PRO A 44 -4.19 -4.78 -27.31
C PRO A 44 -3.24 -3.74 -26.69
N SER A 45 -3.71 -2.96 -25.71
CA SER A 45 -2.93 -1.96 -24.99
C SER A 45 -2.57 -2.35 -23.55
N ARG A 46 -3.05 -3.51 -23.07
CA ARG A 46 -2.90 -3.91 -21.67
C ARG A 46 -2.55 -5.37 -21.53
N GLU A 47 -1.56 -5.62 -20.70
CA GLU A 47 -1.09 -6.96 -20.42
C GLU A 47 -1.19 -7.27 -18.93
N ARG A 48 -1.40 -8.55 -18.63
CA ARG A 48 -1.59 -9.03 -17.27
C ARG A 48 -0.65 -10.20 -17.01
N LYS A 49 -0.08 -10.21 -15.81
CA LYS A 49 0.65 -11.37 -15.28
C LYS A 49 0.11 -11.67 -13.90
N ASP A 50 -0.49 -12.84 -13.77
CA ASP A 50 -0.98 -13.33 -12.48
C ASP A 50 0.22 -13.79 -11.61
N LEU A 51 0.17 -13.46 -10.33
CA LEU A 51 1.19 -13.82 -9.32
C LEU A 51 0.72 -14.99 -8.44
N ASP A 52 -0.24 -15.77 -8.94
CA ASP A 52 -0.83 -16.90 -8.25
C ASP A 52 0.18 -18.05 -8.08
N GLY A 53 -0.03 -18.88 -7.06
CA GLY A 53 0.78 -20.07 -6.79
C GLY A 53 1.46 -20.00 -5.42
N LEU A 54 2.63 -20.62 -5.30
CA LEU A 54 3.35 -20.67 -4.02
C LEU A 54 4.03 -19.33 -3.72
N TRP A 55 4.00 -18.96 -2.44
CA TRP A 55 4.68 -17.80 -1.87
C TRP A 55 5.44 -18.29 -0.65
N SER A 56 6.69 -17.85 -0.51
CA SER A 56 7.46 -18.05 0.71
C SER A 56 6.73 -17.34 1.84
N PHE A 57 6.39 -18.07 2.88
CA PHE A 57 5.64 -17.59 4.03
C PHE A 57 6.49 -17.62 5.29
N ARG A 58 6.34 -16.59 6.12
CA ARG A 58 6.90 -16.56 7.47
C ARG A 58 6.01 -15.75 8.41
N ALA A 59 5.75 -16.28 9.59
CA ALA A 59 5.07 -15.55 10.65
C ALA A 59 6.08 -15.00 11.66
N ASP A 60 5.83 -13.80 12.19
CA ASP A 60 6.67 -13.21 13.23
C ASP A 60 6.27 -13.75 14.62
N PHE A 61 7.07 -14.68 15.15
CA PHE A 61 6.86 -15.29 16.46
C PHE A 61 7.55 -14.56 17.62
N SER A 62 8.17 -13.40 17.37
CA SER A 62 8.77 -12.60 18.44
C SER A 62 7.71 -12.08 19.42
N ASP A 63 8.10 -11.83 20.67
CA ASP A 63 7.19 -11.34 21.72
C ASP A 63 6.48 -10.04 21.31
N GLY A 64 7.20 -9.15 20.60
CA GLY A 64 6.67 -7.88 20.10
C GLY A 64 5.99 -7.96 18.73
N ARG A 65 6.04 -9.11 18.04
CA ARG A 65 5.52 -9.32 16.67
C ARG A 65 6.07 -8.34 15.63
N ARG A 66 7.20 -7.68 15.90
CA ARG A 66 7.75 -6.58 15.08
C ARG A 66 9.18 -6.82 14.60
N GLN A 67 9.75 -7.98 14.92
CA GLN A 67 11.09 -8.37 14.52
C GLN A 67 11.30 -8.25 13.01
N GLY A 68 10.28 -8.58 12.19
CA GLY A 68 10.40 -8.46 10.73
C GLY A 68 10.63 -7.04 10.23
N PHE A 69 10.12 -6.03 10.95
CA PHE A 69 10.38 -4.63 10.65
C PHE A 69 11.71 -4.16 11.22
N GLU A 70 12.03 -4.56 12.45
CA GLU A 70 13.28 -4.21 13.14
C GLU A 70 14.51 -4.72 12.39
N GLN A 71 14.44 -5.95 11.89
CA GLN A 71 15.49 -6.59 11.10
C GLN A 71 15.34 -6.36 9.59
N GLN A 72 14.30 -5.63 9.17
CA GLN A 72 14.06 -5.27 7.77
C GLN A 72 14.04 -6.48 6.82
N TRP A 73 13.25 -7.52 7.14
CA TRP A 73 13.20 -8.76 6.36
C TRP A 73 12.89 -8.56 4.87
N TYR A 74 12.27 -7.44 4.49
CA TYR A 74 12.00 -7.06 3.10
C TYR A 74 13.25 -6.70 2.27
N ARG A 75 14.39 -6.38 2.90
CA ARG A 75 15.61 -5.94 2.18
C ARG A 75 16.34 -7.07 1.46
N ALA A 76 16.28 -8.29 1.99
CA ALA A 76 16.88 -9.48 1.41
C ALA A 76 15.79 -10.52 1.12
N PRO A 77 16.08 -11.61 0.37
CA PRO A 77 15.17 -12.74 0.27
C PRO A 77 14.75 -13.26 1.65
N LEU A 78 13.46 -13.49 1.86
CA LEU A 78 12.87 -13.83 3.15
C LEU A 78 13.52 -15.07 3.79
N ARG A 79 13.93 -16.04 2.98
CA ARG A 79 14.68 -17.25 3.41
C ARG A 79 16.00 -16.96 4.11
N GLU A 80 16.64 -15.82 3.85
CA GLU A 80 17.91 -15.45 4.47
C GLU A 80 17.73 -14.96 5.90
N SER A 81 16.53 -14.46 6.21
CA SER A 81 16.18 -14.01 7.55
C SER A 81 15.79 -15.15 8.50
N GLY A 82 15.55 -16.37 7.98
CA GLY A 82 15.09 -17.53 8.75
C GLY A 82 14.28 -18.54 7.92
N PRO A 83 13.80 -19.64 8.53
CA PRO A 83 13.05 -20.67 7.83
C PRO A 83 11.72 -20.14 7.30
N THR A 84 11.42 -20.45 6.05
CA THR A 84 10.16 -20.12 5.36
C THR A 84 9.36 -21.39 5.09
N LEU A 85 8.04 -21.25 5.03
CA LEU A 85 7.11 -22.30 4.66
C LEU A 85 6.48 -21.97 3.31
N ASP A 86 6.09 -22.96 2.51
CA ASP A 86 5.40 -22.69 1.24
C ASP A 86 3.89 -22.50 1.42
N MET A 87 3.35 -22.88 2.58
CA MET A 87 1.95 -22.66 2.97
C MET A 87 1.80 -22.50 4.48
N PRO A 88 0.82 -21.70 4.95
CA PRO A 88 0.50 -21.63 6.37
C PRO A 88 -0.03 -22.99 6.87
N VAL A 89 0.72 -23.60 7.79
CA VAL A 89 0.40 -24.88 8.42
C VAL A 89 -0.73 -24.75 9.47
N PRO A 90 -1.41 -25.84 9.86
CA PRO A 90 -2.52 -25.79 10.82
C PRO A 90 -2.20 -25.10 12.15
N GLN A 91 -0.93 -25.13 12.59
CA GLN A 91 -0.46 -24.48 13.81
C GLN A 91 -0.53 -22.94 13.74
N LEU A 92 -0.62 -22.36 12.55
CA LEU A 92 -0.76 -20.91 12.34
C LEU A 92 -2.22 -20.44 12.35
N ARG A 93 -3.21 -21.35 12.45
CA ARG A 93 -4.63 -20.98 12.42
C ARG A 93 -5.00 -19.98 13.53
N SER A 94 -4.37 -20.08 14.69
CA SER A 94 -4.58 -19.20 15.85
C SER A 94 -3.51 -18.13 16.01
N PHE A 95 -2.64 -17.94 15.01
CA PHE A 95 -1.60 -16.92 15.06
C PHE A 95 -2.22 -15.52 14.95
N VAL A 96 -1.73 -14.60 15.78
CA VAL A 96 -2.08 -13.17 15.74
C VAL A 96 -0.81 -12.34 15.66
N GLY A 97 -0.73 -11.45 14.69
CA GLY A 97 0.39 -10.54 14.48
C GLY A 97 0.73 -10.38 13.00
N TRP A 98 2.00 -10.10 12.73
CA TRP A 98 2.50 -9.87 11.39
C TRP A 98 2.93 -11.18 10.72
N VAL A 99 2.42 -11.38 9.50
CA VAL A 99 2.85 -12.44 8.60
C VAL A 99 3.45 -11.85 7.34
N TRP A 100 4.44 -12.53 6.80
CA TRP A 100 5.24 -12.12 5.67
C TRP A 100 5.05 -13.13 4.54
N TYR A 101 4.80 -12.61 3.35
CA TYR A 101 4.76 -13.36 2.11
C TYR A 101 5.80 -12.81 1.16
N GLU A 102 6.51 -13.68 0.46
CA GLU A 102 7.46 -13.28 -0.57
C GLU A 102 7.33 -14.15 -1.81
N ARG A 103 7.43 -13.52 -2.98
CA ARG A 103 7.50 -14.21 -4.25
C ARG A 103 8.39 -13.47 -5.23
N GLU A 104 9.17 -14.23 -5.98
CA GLU A 104 9.88 -13.73 -7.15
C GLU A 104 9.06 -13.97 -8.42
N ALA A 105 8.92 -12.93 -9.25
CA ALA A 105 8.14 -12.98 -10.48
C ALA A 105 8.98 -12.52 -11.68
N THR A 106 9.12 -13.38 -12.68
CA THR A 106 9.79 -13.03 -13.95
C THR A 106 8.95 -12.05 -14.76
N LEU A 107 9.53 -10.94 -15.18
CA LEU A 107 8.83 -9.91 -15.95
C LEU A 107 9.05 -10.10 -17.46
N PRO A 108 8.04 -9.86 -18.31
CA PRO A 108 8.27 -9.73 -19.75
C PRO A 108 9.28 -8.62 -20.03
N ARG A 109 10.31 -8.90 -20.84
CA ARG A 109 11.41 -7.95 -21.13
C ARG A 109 10.93 -6.58 -21.57
N ARG A 110 9.84 -6.53 -22.35
CA ARG A 110 9.22 -5.29 -22.82
C ARG A 110 8.82 -4.34 -21.68
N TRP A 111 8.39 -4.84 -20.52
CA TRP A 111 7.99 -4.00 -19.38
C TRP A 111 9.17 -3.22 -18.77
N SER A 112 10.37 -3.80 -18.79
CA SER A 112 11.60 -3.14 -18.33
C SER A 112 12.29 -2.30 -19.39
N GLN A 113 12.08 -2.62 -20.67
CA GLN A 113 12.80 -2.01 -21.80
C GLN A 113 12.08 -0.80 -22.41
N ASP A 114 10.76 -0.76 -22.33
CA ASP A 114 9.96 0.35 -22.85
C ASP A 114 9.64 1.35 -21.72
N PRO A 115 10.25 2.56 -21.72
CA PRO A 115 9.97 3.58 -20.71
C PRO A 115 8.54 4.14 -20.78
N GLY A 116 7.84 3.95 -21.90
CA GLY A 116 6.43 4.35 -22.06
C GLY A 116 5.44 3.39 -21.41
N THR A 117 5.89 2.18 -21.03
CA THR A 117 5.02 1.17 -20.43
C THR A 117 4.82 1.45 -18.93
N ARG A 118 3.59 1.74 -18.50
CA ARG A 118 3.25 1.85 -17.08
C ARG A 118 3.03 0.48 -16.45
N VAL A 119 3.84 0.08 -15.48
CA VAL A 119 3.74 -1.19 -14.75
C VAL A 119 3.12 -0.95 -13.37
N VAL A 120 2.02 -1.65 -13.07
CA VAL A 120 1.28 -1.54 -11.82
C VAL A 120 1.25 -2.89 -11.12
N LEU A 121 1.57 -2.88 -9.82
CA LEU A 121 1.30 -3.98 -8.90
C LEU A 121 -0.07 -3.78 -8.30
N ARG A 122 -0.99 -4.70 -8.59
CA ARG A 122 -2.31 -4.75 -7.97
C ARG A 122 -2.37 -5.90 -6.98
N ILE A 123 -2.86 -5.59 -5.80
CA ILE A 123 -3.12 -6.54 -4.74
C ILE A 123 -4.63 -6.66 -4.62
N GLY A 124 -5.14 -7.86 -4.86
CA GLY A 124 -6.57 -8.15 -4.83
C GLY A 124 -7.14 -8.16 -3.42
N SER A 125 -8.47 -8.16 -3.34
CA SER A 125 -9.22 -8.36 -2.11
C SER A 125 -9.08 -9.81 -1.61
N GLY A 126 -7.99 -10.11 -0.91
CA GLY A 126 -7.90 -11.31 -0.09
C GLY A 126 -8.67 -11.13 1.24
N PRO A 127 -8.66 -12.14 2.13
CA PRO A 127 -9.01 -11.98 3.54
C PRO A 127 -7.97 -11.15 4.32
N LEU A 128 -7.25 -10.27 3.62
CA LEU A 128 -6.40 -9.26 4.22
C LEU A 128 -7.33 -8.41 5.06
N LEU A 129 -7.13 -8.42 6.35
CA LEU A 129 -7.79 -7.53 7.28
C LEU A 129 -6.65 -6.94 8.08
N TRP A 130 -6.50 -5.61 8.11
CA TRP A 130 -5.48 -4.86 8.87
C TRP A 130 -4.19 -4.58 8.08
N PRO A 131 -3.37 -3.58 8.50
CA PRO A 131 -2.55 -2.84 7.55
C PRO A 131 -1.63 -3.79 6.80
N SER A 132 -1.67 -3.67 5.48
CA SER A 132 -0.81 -4.41 4.59
C SER A 132 0.22 -3.47 4.00
N TRP A 133 1.48 -3.84 4.12
CA TRP A 133 2.60 -3.13 3.53
C TRP A 133 3.20 -3.99 2.42
N SER A 134 3.61 -3.34 1.35
CA SER A 134 4.12 -4.01 0.16
C SER A 134 5.45 -3.41 -0.28
N TRP A 135 6.36 -4.30 -0.66
CA TRP A 135 7.69 -3.95 -1.16
C TRP A 135 7.96 -4.65 -2.48
N VAL A 136 8.69 -3.95 -3.34
CA VAL A 136 9.26 -4.46 -4.58
C VAL A 136 10.77 -4.27 -4.53
N ASN A 137 11.50 -5.38 -4.61
CA ASN A 137 12.97 -5.42 -4.49
C ASN A 137 13.47 -4.73 -3.21
N GLY A 138 12.70 -4.83 -2.12
CA GLY A 138 13.00 -4.19 -0.83
C GLY A 138 12.67 -2.70 -0.75
N VAL A 139 12.15 -2.09 -1.81
CA VAL A 139 11.63 -0.71 -1.80
C VAL A 139 10.15 -0.74 -1.49
N HIS A 140 9.72 0.08 -0.54
CA HIS A 140 8.33 0.21 -0.14
C HIS A 140 7.50 0.87 -1.24
N VAL A 141 6.35 0.28 -1.62
CA VAL A 141 5.55 0.74 -2.77
C VAL A 141 4.10 1.09 -2.42
N ALA A 142 3.51 0.47 -1.40
CA ALA A 142 2.13 0.74 -1.02
C ALA A 142 1.83 0.28 0.41
N GLU A 143 0.96 1.04 1.06
CA GLU A 143 0.28 0.70 2.31
C GLU A 143 -1.22 0.71 2.05
N HIS A 144 -1.93 -0.25 2.64
CA HIS A 144 -3.37 -0.29 2.59
C HIS A 144 -3.93 -0.62 3.96
N GLU A 145 -4.90 0.17 4.39
CA GLU A 145 -5.70 -0.07 5.57
C GLU A 145 -7.12 -0.40 5.14
N GLY A 146 -7.66 -1.47 5.71
CA GLY A 146 -8.97 -1.97 5.35
C GLY A 146 -8.87 -3.38 4.77
N GLY A 147 -9.89 -4.18 5.07
CA GLY A 147 -10.02 -5.48 4.47
C GLY A 147 -10.89 -5.45 3.23
N HIS A 148 -10.73 -6.48 2.39
CA HIS A 148 -11.62 -6.76 1.27
C HIS A 148 -11.70 -5.72 0.15
N LEU A 149 -10.84 -4.69 0.13
CA LEU A 149 -10.69 -3.79 -1.00
C LEU A 149 -9.35 -4.03 -1.70
N PRO A 150 -9.33 -3.99 -3.04
CA PRO A 150 -8.07 -4.04 -3.75
C PRO A 150 -7.33 -2.71 -3.58
N PHE A 151 -6.02 -2.75 -3.78
CA PHE A 151 -5.18 -1.56 -3.89
C PHE A 151 -4.09 -1.81 -4.92
N GLU A 152 -3.50 -0.73 -5.41
CA GLU A 152 -2.51 -0.79 -6.46
C GLU A 152 -1.40 0.24 -6.28
N ALA A 153 -0.22 -0.08 -6.80
CA ALA A 153 0.96 0.78 -6.78
C ALA A 153 1.65 0.78 -8.13
N ASP A 154 2.02 1.97 -8.61
CA ASP A 154 2.84 2.13 -9.79
C ASP A 154 4.30 1.78 -9.46
N ILE A 155 4.80 0.73 -10.12
CA ILE A 155 6.16 0.22 -9.92
C ILE A 155 7.02 0.41 -11.17
N SER A 156 6.57 1.18 -12.15
CA SER A 156 7.24 1.40 -13.45
C SER A 156 8.69 1.81 -13.24
N LYS A 157 8.91 2.81 -12.38
CA LYS A 157 10.25 3.31 -12.06
C LYS A 157 11.16 2.23 -11.49
N LEU A 158 10.65 1.35 -10.63
CA LEU A 158 11.43 0.28 -10.01
C LEU A 158 11.79 -0.82 -11.01
N VAL A 159 10.87 -1.13 -11.92
CA VAL A 159 11.07 -2.15 -12.97
C VAL A 159 12.00 -1.66 -14.08
N GLN A 160 11.97 -0.36 -14.39
CA GLN A 160 12.73 0.25 -15.49
C GLN A 160 14.06 0.89 -15.07
N SER A 161 14.39 0.90 -13.77
CA SER A 161 15.68 1.43 -13.27
C SER A 161 16.90 0.57 -13.65
N GLY A 162 16.70 -0.56 -14.33
CA GLY A 162 17.77 -1.41 -14.86
C GLY A 162 17.22 -2.60 -15.65
N PRO A 163 18.09 -3.40 -16.31
CA PRO A 163 17.67 -4.60 -17.02
C PRO A 163 17.27 -5.69 -16.02
N LEU A 164 16.05 -5.61 -15.50
CA LEU A 164 15.50 -6.53 -14.53
C LEU A 164 14.69 -7.63 -15.23
N SER A 165 15.11 -8.89 -15.10
CA SER A 165 14.36 -10.04 -15.61
C SER A 165 13.34 -10.58 -14.60
N SER A 166 13.54 -10.32 -13.32
CA SER A 166 12.64 -10.74 -12.23
C SER A 166 12.50 -9.65 -11.17
N CYS A 167 11.38 -9.68 -10.46
CA CYS A 167 11.06 -8.75 -9.40
C CYS A 167 10.67 -9.54 -8.14
N ARG A 168 11.27 -9.21 -6.99
CA ARG A 168 10.92 -9.77 -5.69
C ARG A 168 9.83 -8.92 -5.06
N ILE A 169 8.69 -9.54 -4.78
CA ILE A 169 7.54 -8.91 -4.16
C ILE A 169 7.44 -9.46 -2.75
N THR A 170 7.47 -8.57 -1.76
CA THR A 170 7.32 -8.91 -0.35
C THR A 170 6.10 -8.19 0.21
N LEU A 171 5.31 -8.89 1.01
CA LEU A 171 4.08 -8.39 1.62
C LEU A 171 4.12 -8.68 3.11
N ALA A 172 3.79 -7.68 3.92
CA ALA A 172 3.55 -7.85 5.35
C ALA A 172 2.08 -7.58 5.61
N ILE A 173 1.42 -8.50 6.28
CA ILE A 173 -0.02 -8.43 6.59
C ILE A 173 -0.16 -8.65 8.08
N ASN A 174 -0.87 -7.74 8.75
CA ASN A 174 -1.28 -7.93 10.13
C ASN A 174 -2.71 -8.48 10.13
N ASN A 175 -3.05 -9.41 11.03
CA ASN A 175 -4.43 -9.89 11.20
C ASN A 175 -5.08 -9.46 12.53
N THR A 176 -4.50 -8.48 13.21
CA THR A 176 -4.96 -7.99 14.51
C THR A 176 -6.21 -7.13 14.38
N LEU A 177 -7.33 -7.59 14.97
CA LEU A 177 -8.55 -6.79 15.08
C LEU A 177 -8.48 -5.86 16.30
N THR A 178 -8.97 -4.64 16.11
CA THR A 178 -9.08 -3.54 17.09
C THR A 178 -10.52 -2.98 17.12
N PRO A 179 -10.90 -2.13 18.07
CA PRO A 179 -12.24 -1.54 18.09
C PRO A 179 -12.55 -0.66 16.87
N HIS A 180 -11.52 -0.14 16.20
CA HIS A 180 -11.65 0.71 15.02
C HIS A 180 -11.64 -0.07 13.71
N THR A 181 -11.72 -1.39 13.82
CA THR A 181 -11.60 -2.30 12.70
C THR A 181 -12.93 -2.69 12.11
N LEU A 182 -12.94 -3.11 10.85
CA LEU A 182 -14.12 -3.63 10.17
C LEU A 182 -13.82 -5.04 9.66
N PRO A 183 -14.43 -6.09 10.24
CA PRO A 183 -15.20 -6.12 11.50
C PRO A 183 -14.37 -5.74 12.75
N PRO A 184 -15.00 -5.17 13.80
CA PRO A 184 -14.33 -4.80 15.03
C PRO A 184 -13.96 -6.02 15.88
N GLY A 185 -12.89 -5.90 16.66
CA GLY A 185 -12.46 -6.94 17.60
C GLY A 185 -11.57 -6.41 18.72
N THR A 186 -11.34 -7.23 19.74
CA THR A 186 -10.48 -6.90 20.88
C THR A 186 -9.57 -8.08 21.17
N ILE A 187 -8.30 -7.82 21.45
CA ILE A 187 -7.37 -8.85 21.93
C ILE A 187 -7.51 -8.93 23.45
N VAL A 188 -7.84 -10.12 23.95
CA VAL A 188 -7.81 -10.43 25.39
C VAL A 188 -6.70 -11.45 25.62
N TYR A 189 -5.64 -11.04 26.31
CA TYR A 189 -4.59 -11.94 26.77
C TYR A 189 -5.08 -12.66 28.03
N LYS A 190 -5.38 -13.96 27.94
CA LYS A 190 -5.69 -14.79 29.12
C LYS A 190 -4.39 -15.41 29.65
N THR A 191 -4.12 -15.17 30.93
CA THR A 191 -2.87 -15.57 31.61
C THR A 191 -2.76 -17.07 31.88
N ASP A 192 -3.88 -17.80 31.87
CA ASP A 192 -3.88 -19.26 32.08
C ASP A 192 -4.13 -20.00 30.77
N ALA A 193 -3.10 -20.70 30.30
CA ALA A 193 -3.06 -21.57 29.11
C ALA A 193 -3.58 -20.92 27.82
N PHE A 194 -2.65 -20.56 26.92
CA PHE A 194 -2.87 -20.00 25.57
C PHE A 194 -4.13 -20.52 24.85
N GLN A 195 -5.29 -19.94 25.17
CA GLN A 195 -6.54 -20.09 24.45
C GLN A 195 -7.07 -18.68 24.18
N VAL A 196 -6.89 -18.25 22.94
CA VAL A 196 -7.39 -16.97 22.47
C VAL A 196 -8.89 -17.10 22.27
N SER A 197 -9.67 -16.51 23.18
CA SER A 197 -11.11 -16.32 23.00
C SER A 197 -11.30 -14.97 22.35
N SER A 198 -11.33 -14.93 21.03
CA SER A 198 -11.76 -13.78 20.27
C SER A 198 -12.52 -14.27 19.05
N THR A 199 -13.42 -13.44 18.54
CA THR A 199 -13.91 -13.49 17.16
C THR A 199 -12.71 -13.24 16.23
N LEU A 200 -11.75 -14.16 16.24
CA LEU A 200 -10.51 -14.08 15.50
C LEU A 200 -10.78 -14.50 14.07
N LEU A 201 -10.16 -13.79 13.14
CA LEU A 201 -10.00 -14.35 11.82
C LEU A 201 -8.76 -15.23 11.79
N PRO A 202 -8.87 -16.45 11.23
CA PRO A 202 -7.72 -17.31 11.07
C PRO A 202 -6.65 -16.60 10.24
N CYS A 203 -5.37 -16.95 10.47
CA CYS A 203 -4.28 -16.52 9.60
C CYS A 203 -4.70 -16.71 8.14
N PRO A 204 -4.57 -15.67 7.28
CA PRO A 204 -4.97 -15.80 5.90
C PRO A 204 -4.23 -16.98 5.28
N PRO A 205 -4.90 -17.84 4.50
CA PRO A 205 -4.19 -18.83 3.71
C PRO A 205 -3.24 -18.10 2.73
N ALA A 206 -2.26 -18.83 2.19
CA ALA A 206 -1.46 -18.33 1.07
C ALA A 206 -2.40 -17.68 0.04
N PRO A 207 -1.98 -16.60 -0.66
CA PRO A 207 -2.84 -15.88 -1.57
C PRO A 207 -3.43 -16.82 -2.62
N HIS A 208 -4.63 -17.33 -2.33
CA HIS A 208 -5.48 -18.08 -3.23
C HIS A 208 -5.84 -17.15 -4.41
N PRO A 209 -6.30 -17.69 -5.57
CA PRO A 209 -6.24 -17.04 -6.90
C PRO A 209 -7.09 -15.76 -7.11
N LEU A 210 -7.43 -15.05 -6.05
CA LEU A 210 -8.19 -13.80 -6.05
C LEU A 210 -7.28 -12.56 -5.98
N GLY A 211 -6.17 -12.56 -6.73
CA GLY A 211 -5.85 -11.35 -7.50
C GLY A 211 -4.58 -10.57 -7.16
N PHE A 212 -3.47 -11.21 -6.82
CA PHE A 212 -2.16 -10.56 -6.97
C PHE A 212 -1.79 -10.54 -8.43
N ARG A 213 -1.71 -9.34 -9.02
CA ARG A 213 -1.48 -9.19 -10.45
C ARG A 213 -0.51 -8.07 -10.71
N LEU A 214 0.43 -8.32 -11.60
CA LEU A 214 1.11 -7.25 -12.31
C LEU A 214 0.35 -6.98 -13.59
N GLY A 215 0.34 -5.73 -14.02
CA GLY A 215 0.12 -5.51 -15.43
C GLY A 215 0.73 -4.22 -15.93
N ALA A 216 0.74 -4.13 -17.25
CA ALA A 216 1.35 -3.06 -18.01
C ALA A 216 0.26 -2.31 -18.81
N GLY A 217 0.38 -0.98 -18.91
CA GLY A 217 -0.53 -0.13 -19.69
C GLY A 217 -1.82 0.28 -18.95
N TRP A 218 -1.82 0.25 -17.62
CA TRP A 218 -2.97 0.67 -16.81
C TRP A 218 -3.14 2.20 -16.80
N PRO A 219 -4.38 2.71 -16.74
CA PRO A 219 -4.66 4.15 -16.66
C PRO A 219 -4.16 4.73 -15.33
#